data_AF-A0A093Y2B7-F1
#
_entry.id   AF-A0A093Y2B7-F1
#
_cell.length_a   1.000
_cell.length_b   1.000
_cell.length_c   1.000
_cell.angle_alpha   90.00
_cell.angle_beta   90.00
_cell.angle_gamma   90.00
#
_symmetry.space_group_name_H-M   'P 1'
#
loop_
_entity.id
_entity.type
_entity.pdbx_description
1 polymer ?
#
loop_
_entity_poly.entity_id
_entity_poly.type
_entity_poly.pdbx_seq_one_letter_code
_entity_poly.pdbx_strand_id
1 'polypeptide(L)'
;MAQEVVQTIRRDPQLFIWILFPIITVMILTGVLRHYVTVLISSTPKKLDVLSLREQRSLQRGITFRQNANVISDAAFEARKNTLVSAFQSGAYLKNPESKGQPPANPMTDPAAMEGMMGMMKGNMTMIVPQTLIMGWINAFFSGFVV
;
A
#
# COMPACT_ATOMS: atom_id res chain seq x y z
N MET A 1 20.33 -35.91 19.51
CA MET A 1 21.06 -36.29 18.28
C MET A 1 20.05 -36.19 17.15
N ALA A 2 19.96 -35.04 16.49
CA ALA A 2 19.05 -34.88 15.36
C ALA A 2 19.62 -35.69 14.20
N GLN A 3 18.87 -36.70 13.75
CA GLN A 3 19.24 -37.52 12.59
C GLN A 3 19.26 -36.61 11.36
N GLU A 4 20.44 -36.29 10.83
CA GLU A 4 20.53 -35.59 9.55
C GLU A 4 19.94 -36.51 8.47
N VAL A 5 18.85 -36.06 7.85
CA VAL A 5 18.23 -36.76 6.74
C VAL A 5 19.22 -36.71 5.57
N VAL A 6 20.05 -37.74 5.44
CA VAL A 6 20.96 -37.90 4.32
C VAL A 6 20.10 -38.03 3.07
N GLN A 7 20.10 -37.00 2.22
CA GLN A 7 19.42 -37.04 0.94
C GLN A 7 20.02 -38.19 0.10
N THR A 8 19.22 -39.22 -0.17
CA THR A 8 19.62 -40.46 -0.85
C THR A 8 19.65 -40.35 -2.38
N ILE A 9 19.40 -39.16 -2.94
CA ILE A 9 19.40 -38.94 -4.40
C ILE A 9 20.82 -38.56 -4.82
N ARG A 10 21.50 -39.45 -5.56
CA ARG A 10 22.76 -39.13 -6.26
C ARG A 10 22.46 -38.06 -7.31
N ARG A 11 22.80 -36.80 -7.01
CA ARG A 11 22.72 -35.69 -7.95
C ARG A 11 24.11 -35.41 -8.50
N ASP A 12 24.20 -35.21 -9.80
CA ASP A 12 25.44 -34.76 -10.43
C ASP A 12 25.73 -33.30 -10.01
N PRO A 13 26.84 -33.01 -9.32
CA PRO A 13 27.19 -31.67 -8.86
C PRO A 13 27.32 -30.66 -10.02
N GLN A 14 27.67 -31.14 -11.22
CA GLN A 14 27.84 -30.30 -12.39
C GLN A 14 26.48 -29.76 -12.86
N LEU A 15 25.46 -30.61 -12.94
CA LEU A 15 24.08 -30.22 -13.30
C LEU A 15 23.49 -29.17 -12.35
N PHE A 16 23.83 -29.21 -11.06
CA PHE A 16 23.39 -28.20 -10.09
C PHE A 16 23.95 -26.81 -10.41
N ILE A 17 25.26 -26.70 -10.69
CA ILE A 17 25.90 -25.41 -10.98
C ILE A 17 25.36 -24.82 -12.29
N TRP A 18 25.17 -25.66 -13.30
CA TRP A 18 24.63 -25.26 -14.61
C TRP A 18 23.17 -24.83 -14.57
N ILE A 19 22.38 -25.27 -13.59
CA ILE A 19 20.97 -24.90 -13.41
C ILE A 19 20.83 -23.72 -12.43
N LEU A 20 21.56 -23.76 -11.31
CA LEU A 20 21.47 -22.78 -10.24
C LEU A 20 21.98 -21.40 -10.69
N PHE A 21 23.09 -21.35 -11.41
CA PHE A 21 23.70 -20.08 -11.84
C PHE A 21 22.78 -19.27 -12.77
N PRO A 22 22.13 -19.87 -13.80
CA PRO A 22 21.11 -19.20 -14.59
C PRO A 22 19.87 -18.78 -13.77
N ILE A 23 19.37 -19.64 -12.86
CA ILE A 23 18.20 -19.32 -12.03
C ILE A 23 18.47 -18.08 -11.18
N ILE A 24 19.60 -18.03 -10.48
CA ILE A 24 19.97 -16.89 -9.63
C ILE A 24 20.08 -15.62 -10.48
N THR A 25 20.73 -15.71 -11.64
CA THR A 25 20.91 -14.55 -12.54
C THR A 25 19.56 -14.01 -13.01
N VAL A 26 18.65 -14.87 -13.46
CA VAL A 26 17.31 -14.48 -13.91
C VAL A 26 16.46 -13.95 -12.75
N MET A 27 16.54 -14.53 -11.56
CA MET A 27 15.83 -14.05 -10.37
C MET A 27 16.27 -12.64 -9.97
N ILE A 28 17.58 -12.33 -10.03
CA ILE A 28 18.10 -11.00 -9.76
C ILE A 28 17.60 -10.00 -10.83
N LEU A 29 17.75 -10.34 -12.12
CA LEU A 29 17.33 -9.47 -13.22
C LEU A 29 15.82 -9.18 -13.19
N THR A 30 15.00 -10.20 -12.95
CA THR A 30 13.54 -10.05 -12.83
C THR A 30 13.15 -9.25 -11.59
N GLY A 31 13.86 -9.40 -10.47
CA GLY A 31 13.68 -8.59 -9.27
C GLY A 31 13.97 -7.10 -9.51
N VAL A 32 15.07 -6.81 -10.20
CA VAL A 32 15.47 -5.45 -10.59
C VAL A 32 14.46 -4.86 -11.58
N LEU A 33 14.10 -5.61 -12.63
CA LEU A 33 13.10 -5.19 -13.60
C LEU A 33 11.76 -4.88 -12.94
N ARG A 34 11.27 -5.75 -12.05
CA ARG A 34 10.03 -5.54 -11.29
C ARG A 34 10.07 -4.26 -10.47
N HIS A 35 11.19 -3.99 -9.80
CA HIS A 35 11.36 -2.78 -9.00
C HIS A 35 11.17 -1.54 -9.87
N TYR A 36 11.89 -1.44 -10.99
CA TYR A 36 11.77 -0.31 -11.90
C TYR A 36 10.39 -0.21 -12.55
N VAL A 37 9.80 -1.33 -12.97
CA VAL A 37 8.43 -1.36 -13.51
C VAL A 37 7.44 -0.86 -12.45
N THR A 38 7.58 -1.26 -11.20
CA THR A 38 6.71 -0.80 -10.11
C THR A 38 6.87 0.70 -9.88
N VAL A 39 8.11 1.21 -9.82
CA VAL A 39 8.38 2.66 -9.68
C VAL A 39 7.80 3.45 -10.86
N LEU A 40 7.88 2.94 -12.08
CA LEU A 40 7.30 3.58 -13.27
C LEU A 40 5.78 3.53 -13.29
N ILE A 41 5.18 2.46 -12.76
CA ILE A 41 3.74 2.26 -12.70
C ILE A 41 3.12 3.01 -11.51
N SER A 42 3.88 3.24 -10.44
CA SER A 42 3.48 4.05 -9.29
C SER A 42 3.15 5.46 -9.75
N SER A 43 1.86 5.76 -9.79
CA SER A 43 1.37 7.10 -10.10
C SER A 43 1.84 8.08 -9.03
N THR A 44 2.28 9.27 -9.44
CA THR A 44 2.50 10.41 -8.54
C THR A 44 1.26 10.59 -7.64
N PRO A 45 1.40 10.76 -6.32
CA PRO A 45 0.27 10.95 -5.42
C PRO A 45 -0.60 12.10 -5.94
N LYS A 46 -1.87 11.80 -6.20
CA LYS A 46 -2.81 12.77 -6.77
C LYS A 46 -2.87 14.00 -5.87
N LYS A 47 -2.86 15.19 -6.49
CA LYS A 47 -3.07 16.44 -5.75
C LYS A 47 -4.45 16.37 -5.11
N LEU A 48 -4.49 16.30 -3.79
CA LEU A 48 -5.73 16.36 -3.01
C LEU A 48 -6.42 17.69 -3.29
N ASP A 49 -7.73 17.65 -3.49
CA ASP A 49 -8.55 18.85 -3.61
C ASP A 49 -8.42 19.71 -2.34
N VAL A 50 -8.40 21.03 -2.51
CA VAL A 50 -8.13 21.98 -1.41
C VAL A 50 -9.16 21.82 -0.28
N LEU A 51 -10.42 21.57 -0.62
CA LEU A 51 -11.48 21.35 0.36
C LEU A 51 -11.30 20.02 1.09
N SER A 52 -10.95 18.95 0.38
CA SER A 52 -10.62 17.66 0.99
C SER A 52 -9.39 17.72 1.91
N LEU A 53 -8.37 18.51 1.52
CA LEU A 53 -7.18 18.73 2.33
C LEU A 53 -7.52 19.54 3.58
N ARG A 54 -8.38 20.56 3.46
CA ARG A 54 -8.87 21.35 4.60
C ARG A 54 -9.59 20.45 5.61
N GLU A 55 -10.46 19.57 5.14
CA GLU A 55 -11.17 18.61 5.98
C GLU A 55 -10.18 17.70 6.72
N GLN A 56 -9.26 17.05 5.99
CA GLN A 56 -8.25 16.16 6.58
C GLN A 56 -7.37 16.88 7.60
N ARG A 57 -6.88 18.09 7.29
CA ARG A 57 -6.04 18.89 8.18
C ARG A 57 -6.80 19.36 9.41
N SER A 58 -8.08 19.72 9.27
CA SER A 58 -8.93 20.11 10.40
C SER A 58 -9.15 18.96 11.37
N LEU A 59 -9.37 17.75 10.84
CA LEU A 59 -9.53 16.53 11.64
C LEU A 59 -8.23 16.17 12.35
N GLN A 60 -7.10 16.20 11.64
CA GLN A 60 -5.77 15.98 12.23
C GLN A 60 -5.46 16.99 13.35
N ARG A 61 -5.84 18.26 13.15
CA ARG A 61 -5.72 19.30 14.18
C ARG A 61 -6.54 18.96 15.43
N GLY A 62 -7.76 18.46 15.26
CA GLY A 62 -8.61 18.00 16.37
C GLY A 62 -8.00 16.83 17.15
N ILE A 63 -7.45 15.83 16.44
CA ILE A 63 -6.74 14.69 17.06
C ILE A 63 -5.52 15.18 17.84
N THR A 64 -4.69 16.00 17.20
CA THR A 64 -3.45 16.53 17.80
C THR A 64 -3.76 17.37 19.03
N PHE A 65 -4.82 18.19 18.98
CA PHE A 65 -5.28 19.02 20.10
C PHE A 65 -5.72 18.17 21.29
N ARG A 66 -6.45 17.07 21.05
CA ARG A 66 -6.85 16.13 22.12
C ARG A 66 -5.66 15.39 22.71
N GLN A 67 -4.69 15.00 21.89
CA GLN A 67 -3.51 14.26 22.33
C GLN A 67 -2.53 15.12 23.13
N ASN A 68 -2.40 16.41 22.78
CA ASN A 68 -1.43 17.33 23.38
C ASN A 68 -2.10 18.42 24.24
N ALA A 69 -3.28 18.11 24.80
CA ALA A 69 -4.07 19.07 25.58
C ALA A 69 -3.38 19.54 26.87
N ASN A 70 -2.45 18.74 27.40
CA ASN A 70 -1.70 19.00 28.62
C ASN A 70 -0.55 20.01 28.47
N VAL A 71 -0.22 20.45 27.25
CA VAL A 71 0.89 21.39 26.98
C VAL A 71 0.44 22.86 27.02
N ILE A 72 -0.86 23.11 27.06
CA ILE A 72 -1.44 24.46 27.00
C ILE A 72 -2.13 24.83 28.31
N SER A 73 -2.21 26.13 28.61
CA SER A 73 -2.96 26.62 29.77
C SER A 73 -4.46 26.37 29.63
N ASP A 74 -5.14 26.21 30.75
CA ASP A 74 -6.58 25.90 30.79
C ASP A 74 -7.43 26.94 30.04
N ALA A 75 -7.10 28.22 30.16
CA ALA A 75 -7.78 29.29 29.44
C ALA A 75 -7.62 29.17 27.91
N ALA A 76 -6.41 28.80 27.43
CA ALA A 76 -6.15 28.59 26.02
C ALA A 76 -6.79 27.28 25.50
N PHE A 77 -6.89 26.26 26.36
CA PHE A 77 -7.59 25.02 26.06
C PHE A 77 -9.08 25.26 25.85
N GLU A 78 -9.76 25.92 26.79
CA GLU A 78 -11.20 26.21 26.70
C GLU A 78 -11.54 27.04 25.45
N ALA A 79 -10.77 28.11 25.17
CA ALA A 79 -10.97 28.92 23.98
C ALA A 79 -10.87 28.11 22.68
N ARG A 80 -9.80 27.30 22.53
CA ARG A 80 -9.57 26.48 21.33
C ARG A 80 -10.58 25.34 21.19
N LYS A 81 -10.98 24.73 22.31
CA LYS A 81 -12.03 23.71 22.36
C LYS A 81 -13.34 24.28 21.82
N ASN A 82 -13.77 25.43 22.32
CA ASN A 82 -15.04 26.05 21.93
C ASN A 82 -15.04 26.43 20.44
N THR A 83 -13.94 26.99 19.92
CA THR A 83 -13.81 27.27 18.48
C THR A 83 -13.87 26.01 17.62
N LEU A 84 -13.14 24.95 18.00
CA LEU A 84 -13.10 23.70 17.23
C LEU A 84 -14.46 22.98 17.26
N VAL A 85 -15.10 22.90 18.42
CA VAL A 85 -16.42 22.27 18.57
C VAL A 85 -17.47 23.02 17.75
N SER A 86 -17.50 24.35 17.83
CA SER A 86 -18.42 25.17 17.03
C SER A 86 -18.19 24.97 15.52
N ALA A 87 -16.93 24.96 15.07
CA ALA A 87 -16.59 24.79 13.67
C ALA A 87 -16.89 23.38 13.13
N PHE A 88 -16.76 22.33 13.95
CA PHE A 88 -17.15 20.97 13.57
C PHE A 88 -18.68 20.80 13.57
N GLN A 89 -19.39 21.38 14.52
CA GLN A 89 -20.85 21.35 14.56
C GLN A 89 -21.48 22.11 13.40
N SER A 90 -20.92 23.27 13.02
CA SER A 90 -21.37 24.04 11.85
C SER A 90 -21.02 23.36 10.51
N GLY A 91 -20.08 22.42 10.50
CA GLY A 91 -19.62 21.76 9.27
C GLY A 91 -18.71 22.64 8.41
N ALA A 92 -18.13 23.71 8.97
CA ALA A 92 -17.32 24.68 8.22
C ALA A 92 -16.09 24.08 7.51
N TYR A 93 -15.60 22.94 7.98
CA TYR A 93 -14.45 22.25 7.40
C TYR A 93 -14.81 21.09 6.47
N LEU A 94 -16.09 20.73 6.35
CA LEU A 94 -16.53 19.67 5.43
C LEU A 94 -16.25 20.08 3.98
N LYS A 95 -15.87 19.10 3.16
CA LYS A 95 -15.78 19.29 1.71
C LYS A 95 -17.13 19.63 1.10
N ASN A 96 -18.18 18.92 1.52
CA ASN A 96 -19.57 19.14 1.10
C ASN A 96 -20.46 19.37 2.33
N PRO A 97 -20.75 20.63 2.70
CA PRO A 97 -21.59 20.94 3.87
C PRO A 97 -23.04 20.45 3.69
N GLU A 98 -23.52 20.32 2.45
CA GLU A 98 -24.87 19.85 2.11
C GLU A 98 -25.04 18.32 2.20
N SER A 99 -23.94 17.56 2.21
CA SER A 99 -23.97 16.09 2.35
C SER A 99 -24.09 15.61 3.81
N LYS A 100 -24.32 16.53 4.75
CA LYS A 100 -24.42 16.23 6.18
C LYS A 100 -25.64 15.35 6.45
N GLY A 101 -25.39 14.07 6.74
CA GLY A 101 -26.45 13.08 7.00
C GLY A 101 -26.89 12.28 5.77
N GLN A 102 -26.29 12.52 4.60
CA GLN A 102 -26.46 11.62 3.46
C GLN A 102 -25.62 10.36 3.68
N PRO A 103 -26.14 9.16 3.37
CA PRO A 103 -25.34 7.94 3.41
C PRO A 103 -24.12 8.11 2.50
N PRO A 104 -22.95 7.54 2.87
CA PRO A 104 -21.76 7.64 2.05
C PRO A 104 -22.09 7.22 0.62
N ALA A 105 -21.86 8.13 -0.33
CA ALA A 105 -22.11 7.87 -1.75
C ALA A 105 -21.38 6.59 -2.15
N ASN A 106 -22.08 5.72 -2.89
CA ASN A 106 -21.58 4.40 -3.22
C ASN A 106 -20.21 4.55 -3.91
N PRO A 107 -19.12 3.90 -3.43
CA PRO A 107 -17.77 4.11 -3.96
C PRO A 107 -17.60 3.83 -5.46
N MET A 108 -18.54 3.09 -6.06
CA MET A 108 -18.59 2.82 -7.51
C MET A 108 -19.21 3.96 -8.33
N THR A 109 -19.88 4.93 -7.69
CA THR A 109 -20.54 6.07 -8.33
C THR A 109 -19.73 7.36 -8.23
N ASP A 110 -18.72 7.40 -7.36
CA ASP A 110 -17.79 8.53 -7.24
C ASP A 110 -16.50 8.22 -8.03
N PRO A 111 -16.21 8.96 -9.12
CA PRO A 111 -14.99 8.79 -9.91
C PRO A 111 -13.70 8.86 -9.08
N ALA A 112 -13.68 9.65 -7.99
CA ALA A 112 -12.50 9.75 -7.12
C ALA A 112 -12.32 8.51 -6.23
N ALA A 113 -13.41 7.89 -5.78
CA ALA A 113 -13.37 6.65 -4.99
C ALA A 113 -13.04 5.44 -5.88
N MET A 114 -13.58 5.39 -7.09
CA MET A 114 -13.26 4.36 -8.08
C MET A 114 -11.79 4.42 -8.52
N GLU A 115 -11.23 5.61 -8.70
CA GLU A 115 -9.81 5.79 -9.03
C GLU A 115 -8.89 5.36 -7.87
N GLY A 116 -9.28 5.64 -6.61
CA GLY A 116 -8.59 5.13 -5.42
C GLY A 116 -8.64 3.60 -5.30
N MET A 117 -9.80 3.01 -5.58
CA MET A 117 -9.99 1.56 -5.66
C MET A 117 -9.14 0.95 -6.79
N MET A 118 -9.10 1.59 -7.96
CA MET A 118 -8.25 1.17 -9.08
C MET A 118 -6.77 1.28 -8.73
N GLY A 119 -6.35 2.32 -8.01
CA GLY A 119 -4.98 2.47 -7.51
C GLY A 119 -4.58 1.32 -6.57
N MET A 120 -5.48 0.91 -5.68
CA MET A 120 -5.28 -0.23 -4.79
C MET A 120 -5.25 -1.57 -5.56
N MET A 121 -6.17 -1.74 -6.52
CA MET A 121 -6.20 -2.91 -7.39
C MET A 121 -4.93 -3.01 -8.25
N LYS A 122 -4.45 -1.88 -8.79
CA LYS A 122 -3.19 -1.78 -9.53
C LYS A 122 -2.01 -2.17 -8.66
N GLY A 123 -1.99 -1.72 -7.39
CA GLY A 123 -0.98 -2.12 -6.41
C GLY A 123 -0.99 -3.62 -6.08
N ASN A 124 -2.17 -4.23 -5.97
CA ASN A 124 -2.28 -5.68 -5.76
C ASN A 124 -1.85 -6.47 -7.03
N MET A 125 -2.21 -5.97 -8.21
CA MET A 125 -1.85 -6.59 -9.49
C MET A 125 -0.35 -6.54 -9.77
N THR A 126 0.33 -5.44 -9.41
CA THR A 126 1.80 -5.34 -9.54
C THR A 126 2.55 -6.30 -8.62
N MET A 127 1.91 -6.85 -7.58
CA MET A 127 2.48 -7.89 -6.73
C MET A 127 2.19 -9.32 -7.23
N ILE A 128 0.98 -9.58 -7.72
CA ILE A 128 0.56 -10.93 -8.13
C ILE A 128 1.21 -11.35 -9.46
N VAL A 129 1.24 -10.44 -10.45
CA VAL A 129 1.71 -10.78 -11.80
C VAL A 129 3.17 -11.28 -11.81
N PRO A 130 4.13 -10.63 -11.14
CA PRO A 130 5.51 -11.12 -11.10
C PRO A 130 5.64 -12.50 -10.46
N GLN A 131 4.90 -12.76 -9.38
CA GLN A 131 4.96 -14.04 -8.66
C GLN A 131 4.48 -15.19 -9.54
N THR A 132 3.37 -15.00 -10.26
CA THR A 132 2.81 -16.01 -11.15
C THR A 132 3.72 -16.27 -12.37
N LEU A 133 4.31 -15.21 -12.93
CA LEU A 133 5.25 -15.34 -14.06
C LEU A 133 6.51 -16.12 -13.68
N ILE A 134 7.05 -15.87 -12.48
CA ILE A 134 8.23 -16.61 -11.97
C ILE A 134 7.88 -18.09 -11.78
N MET A 135 6.72 -18.40 -11.20
CA MET A 135 6.27 -19.79 -11.03
C MET A 135 6.09 -20.52 -12.38
N GLY A 136 5.50 -19.85 -13.37
CA GLY A 136 5.33 -20.41 -14.72
C GLY A 136 6.67 -20.62 -15.44
N TRP A 137 7.59 -19.66 -15.34
CA TRP A 137 8.92 -19.76 -15.95
C TRP A 137 9.76 -20.87 -15.31
N ILE A 138 9.79 -20.97 -13.98
CA ILE A 138 10.53 -22.04 -13.29
C ILE A 138 9.98 -23.41 -13.72
N ASN A 139 8.66 -23.56 -13.79
CA ASN A 139 8.05 -24.80 -14.23
C ASN A 139 8.42 -25.13 -15.68
N ALA A 140 8.30 -24.20 -16.63
CA ALA A 140 8.57 -24.48 -18.04
C ALA A 140 10.05 -24.82 -18.37
N PHE A 141 11.01 -24.19 -17.69
CA PHE A 141 12.45 -24.38 -17.99
C PHE A 141 13.14 -25.43 -17.11
N PHE A 142 12.55 -25.78 -15.96
CA PHE A 142 13.14 -26.73 -15.01
C PHE A 142 12.22 -27.91 -14.65
N SER A 143 11.04 -28.07 -15.27
CA SER A 143 10.19 -29.27 -15.11
C SER A 143 10.90 -30.49 -15.69
N GLY A 144 11.59 -31.25 -14.84
CA GLY A 144 12.32 -32.45 -15.26
C GLY A 144 13.64 -32.62 -14.52
N PHE A 145 14.16 -31.56 -13.89
CA PHE A 145 15.31 -31.65 -13.02
C PHE A 145 14.86 -31.64 -11.56
N VAL A 146 15.31 -32.63 -10.78
CA VAL A 146 15.12 -32.63 -9.33
C VAL A 146 16.19 -31.70 -8.73
N VAL A 147 15.85 -30.42 -8.59
CA VAL A 147 16.66 -29.41 -7.90
C VAL A 147 16.66 -29.64 -6.39
#